data_AF-A0A2W5KVV9-F1
#
_entry.id   AF-A0A2W5KVV9-F1
#
_cell.length_a   1.000
_cell.length_b   1.000
_cell.length_c   1.000
_cell.angle_alpha   90.00
_cell.angle_beta   90.00
_cell.angle_gamma   90.00
#
_symmetry.space_group_name_H-M   'P 1'
#
loop_
_entity.id
_entity.type
_entity.pdbx_description
1 polymer ?
#
loop_
_entity_poly.entity_id
_entity_poly.type
_entity_poly.pdbx_seq_one_letter_code
_entity_poly.pdbx_strand_id
1 'polypeptide(L)'
;MVRGGTTARARFLGVAIALLFSLPVGAEAASTRILHSFNNIDGSVLDAGLTPDADGSFVGVTSQGASDGSLGNGFLFRIQQSGRFKILHEFAGADGSSPQGEVAINGKGAIYGTTRFSGTADGGCGCGLVYKRGPKGDFSVVYRFKGGADGGYPHSALLLDGSGALYGSAEGLSGITAAVVFKIAPDGTETVLHTFTAATGDHPDSSGVVMDAAGALYGTTSRGGDFGDGVVYKISPKGKYTVLHHFAGGPGDGDGPSDGVTLAQDGSLYGTTKFGGSSGGGVVFKINAKGRYSVVHAFESSNGRFPIARPFQGSDGALYGTTSQGGGSCDCGVAFKLTQKGRYSVLHRFTANPDGREPAAGLAADAKGRLYGTTHFGGTSDRGTVFRVIP
;
A
#
# COMPACT_ATOMS: atom_id res chain seq x y z
N MET A 1 56.42 38.81 68.27
CA MET A 1 55.16 38.21 67.77
C MET A 1 54.84 38.90 66.45
N VAL A 2 54.32 38.18 65.45
CA VAL A 2 54.13 38.55 64.03
C VAL A 2 55.36 38.25 63.14
N ARG A 3 55.29 37.10 62.46
CA ARG A 3 56.11 36.73 61.29
C ARG A 3 55.39 37.20 60.03
N GLY A 4 56.07 37.97 59.18
CA GLY A 4 55.67 38.25 57.81
C GLY A 4 56.07 37.11 56.87
N GLY A 5 55.18 36.73 55.96
CA GLY A 5 55.40 35.65 54.99
C GLY A 5 54.47 35.80 53.78
N THR A 6 54.99 36.47 52.76
CA THR A 6 54.81 36.26 51.32
C THR A 6 53.54 35.60 50.77
N THR A 7 52.89 36.36 49.89
CA THR A 7 51.84 36.03 48.92
C THR A 7 52.23 34.89 47.97
N ALA A 8 51.41 33.82 47.94
CA ALA A 8 51.39 32.82 46.87
C ALA A 8 50.04 32.90 46.13
N ARG A 9 50.09 33.16 44.82
CA ARG A 9 48.93 33.14 43.91
C ARG A 9 48.56 31.69 43.59
N ALA A 10 47.38 31.25 44.00
CA ALA A 10 46.75 30.04 43.46
C ALA A 10 45.70 30.43 42.40
N ARG A 11 45.95 30.05 41.14
CA ARG A 11 44.95 30.11 40.06
C ARG A 11 44.03 28.90 40.20
N PHE A 12 42.76 29.11 40.52
CA PHE A 12 41.74 28.07 40.39
C PHE A 12 41.34 27.96 38.92
N LEU A 13 41.67 26.81 38.32
CA LEU A 13 41.14 26.41 37.02
C LEU A 13 39.72 25.88 37.26
N GLY A 14 38.71 26.70 36.98
CA GLY A 14 37.31 26.27 37.04
C GLY A 14 37.03 25.29 35.90
N VAL A 15 36.94 24.00 36.20
CA VAL A 15 36.40 23.00 35.27
C VAL A 15 34.88 23.16 35.27
N ALA A 16 34.35 23.84 34.27
CA ALA A 16 32.92 23.82 33.99
C ALA A 16 32.56 22.45 33.39
N ILE A 17 32.06 21.54 34.22
CA ILE A 17 31.39 20.32 33.74
C ILE A 17 30.06 20.77 33.15
N ALA A 18 30.02 20.95 31.82
CA ALA A 18 28.76 21.05 31.10
C ALA A 18 28.12 19.65 31.09
N LEU A 19 27.21 19.41 32.03
CA LEU A 19 26.24 18.32 31.90
C LEU A 19 25.31 18.66 30.73
N LEU A 20 25.67 18.18 29.54
CA LEU A 20 24.78 18.08 28.40
C LEU A 20 23.68 17.08 28.75
N PHE A 21 22.57 17.57 29.30
CA PHE A 21 21.32 16.82 29.26
C PHE A 21 20.89 16.76 27.80
N SER A 22 21.10 15.62 27.15
CA SER A 22 20.35 15.29 25.94
C SER A 22 18.89 15.15 26.37
N LEU A 23 18.09 16.21 26.18
CA LEU A 23 16.66 16.08 26.24
C LEU A 23 16.29 14.97 25.25
N PRO A 24 15.53 13.93 25.66
CA PRO A 24 15.02 12.97 24.70
C PRO A 24 14.25 13.77 23.65
N VAL A 25 14.51 13.48 22.37
CA VAL A 25 13.69 13.98 21.26
C VAL A 25 12.24 13.72 21.66
N GLY A 26 11.50 14.79 21.94
CA GLY A 26 10.15 14.68 22.50
C GLY A 26 9.29 13.84 21.56
N ALA A 27 8.65 12.80 22.10
CA ALA A 27 7.67 12.04 21.36
C ALA A 27 6.57 12.99 20.86
N GLU A 28 6.28 12.96 19.56
CA GLU A 28 5.21 13.76 18.97
C GLU A 28 3.86 13.20 19.46
N ALA A 29 2.95 14.07 19.88
CA ALA A 29 1.65 13.64 20.38
C ALA A 29 0.82 13.01 19.24
N ALA A 30 0.08 11.96 19.57
CA ALA A 30 -0.87 11.33 18.66
C ALA A 30 -1.82 12.38 18.07
N SER A 31 -1.89 12.45 16.75
CA SER A 31 -2.66 13.47 16.04
C SER A 31 -2.85 13.09 14.58
N THR A 32 -3.88 13.68 13.96
CA THR A 32 -4.19 13.52 12.54
C THR A 32 -4.09 14.87 11.83
N ARG A 33 -3.57 14.88 10.61
CA ARG A 33 -3.49 16.08 9.77
C ARG A 33 -3.82 15.75 8.31
N ILE A 34 -4.63 16.58 7.67
CA ILE A 34 -4.85 16.55 6.22
C ILE A 34 -3.72 17.34 5.55
N LEU A 35 -3.07 16.67 4.60
CA LEU A 35 -1.95 17.21 3.82
C LEU A 35 -2.43 17.79 2.49
N HIS A 36 -3.45 17.16 1.88
CA HIS A 36 -4.06 17.61 0.63
C HIS A 36 -5.51 17.19 0.55
N SER A 37 -6.34 18.03 -0.06
CA SER A 37 -7.73 17.75 -0.41
C SER A 37 -7.87 17.86 -1.92
N PHE A 38 -8.21 16.75 -2.56
CA PHE A 38 -8.37 16.72 -4.01
C PHE A 38 -9.62 17.49 -4.45
N ASN A 39 -9.60 17.96 -5.69
CA ASN A 39 -10.61 18.80 -6.32
C ASN A 39 -10.73 18.47 -7.82
N ASN A 40 -11.51 19.27 -8.55
CA ASN A 40 -11.83 18.98 -9.95
C ASN A 40 -10.64 19.08 -10.92
N ILE A 41 -9.49 19.65 -10.50
CA ILE A 41 -8.32 19.87 -11.37
C ILE A 41 -7.14 18.95 -11.06
N ASP A 42 -7.05 18.36 -9.88
CA ASP A 42 -5.93 17.51 -9.46
C ASP A 42 -6.29 16.03 -9.26
N GLY A 43 -7.48 15.65 -9.70
CA GLY A 43 -7.93 14.27 -9.85
C GLY A 43 -8.85 13.80 -8.74
N SER A 44 -9.25 12.54 -8.82
CA SER A 44 -10.05 11.87 -7.79
C SER A 44 -9.85 10.36 -7.83
N VAL A 45 -10.45 9.69 -6.84
CA VAL A 45 -10.47 8.23 -6.71
C VAL A 45 -9.07 7.67 -6.47
N LEU A 46 -8.70 7.63 -5.20
CA LEU A 46 -7.38 7.19 -4.73
C LEU A 46 -7.38 5.69 -4.47
N ASP A 47 -7.42 4.86 -5.50
CA ASP A 47 -7.48 3.39 -5.35
C ASP A 47 -6.15 2.77 -4.86
N ALA A 48 -5.08 3.57 -4.80
CA ALA A 48 -3.72 3.14 -4.48
C ALA A 48 -3.21 3.73 -3.18
N GLY A 49 -2.27 3.01 -2.56
CA GLY A 49 -1.45 3.49 -1.46
C GLY A 49 -0.46 4.58 -1.90
N LEU A 50 0.26 5.10 -0.91
CA LEU A 50 1.35 6.05 -1.12
C LEU A 50 2.69 5.34 -1.02
N THR A 51 3.59 5.61 -1.95
CA THR A 51 4.95 5.04 -1.91
C THR A 51 5.93 6.07 -1.37
N PRO A 52 6.65 5.79 -0.26
CA PRO A 52 7.70 6.67 0.23
C PRO A 52 8.83 6.82 -0.79
N ASP A 53 9.30 8.05 -0.99
CA ASP A 53 10.47 8.37 -1.81
C ASP A 53 11.67 8.73 -0.91
N ALA A 54 12.89 8.63 -1.45
CA ALA A 54 14.13 8.85 -0.71
C ALA A 54 14.30 10.28 -0.19
N ASP A 55 13.60 11.26 -0.78
CA ASP A 55 13.57 12.65 -0.33
C ASP A 55 12.57 12.90 0.83
N GLY A 56 11.92 11.84 1.32
CA GLY A 56 10.92 11.87 2.39
C GLY A 56 9.53 12.33 1.94
N SER A 57 9.34 12.57 0.63
CA SER A 57 8.02 12.74 0.04
C SER A 57 7.34 11.39 -0.23
N PHE A 58 6.11 11.45 -0.70
CA PHE A 58 5.32 10.30 -1.09
C PHE A 58 4.83 10.48 -2.52
N VAL A 59 4.79 9.39 -3.28
CA VAL A 59 4.25 9.33 -4.62
C VAL A 59 2.95 8.52 -4.59
N GLY A 60 1.93 8.98 -5.32
CA GLY A 60 0.66 8.28 -5.43
C GLY A 60 0.01 8.54 -6.77
N VAL A 61 -1.13 7.89 -6.99
CA VAL A 61 -1.91 8.02 -8.23
C VAL A 61 -3.37 8.34 -7.94
N THR A 62 -4.00 9.07 -8.84
CA THR A 62 -5.47 9.20 -8.91
C THR A 62 -5.96 8.44 -10.14
N SER A 63 -7.00 7.62 -10.00
CA SER A 63 -7.50 6.81 -11.13
C SER A 63 -8.39 7.63 -12.08
N GLN A 64 -8.79 8.83 -11.68
CA GLN A 64 -9.46 9.82 -12.52
C GLN A 64 -8.68 11.13 -12.55
N GLY A 65 -8.65 11.75 -13.73
CA GLY A 65 -8.00 13.06 -13.95
C GLY A 65 -8.93 14.23 -13.67
N ALA A 66 -8.62 15.40 -14.24
CA ALA A 66 -9.46 16.58 -14.11
C ALA A 66 -10.83 16.34 -14.77
N SER A 67 -11.90 16.90 -14.18
CA SER A 67 -13.26 16.80 -14.71
C SER A 67 -13.70 18.08 -15.43
N ASP A 68 -12.76 18.86 -15.93
CA ASP A 68 -12.97 20.16 -16.59
C ASP A 68 -13.10 20.08 -18.12
N GLY A 69 -13.11 18.86 -18.68
CA GLY A 69 -13.27 18.61 -20.10
C GLY A 69 -11.99 18.15 -20.81
N SER A 70 -10.84 18.06 -20.14
CA SER A 70 -9.76 17.17 -20.58
C SER A 70 -10.13 15.72 -20.24
N LEU A 71 -9.74 14.76 -21.08
CA LEU A 71 -10.06 13.34 -20.87
C LEU A 71 -9.32 12.86 -19.60
N GLY A 72 -9.98 12.93 -18.44
CA GLY A 72 -9.41 12.67 -17.13
C GLY A 72 -9.01 11.22 -16.89
N ASN A 73 -7.86 10.81 -17.43
CA ASN A 73 -7.35 9.44 -17.38
C ASN A 73 -6.51 9.12 -16.13
N GLY A 74 -6.42 10.05 -15.18
CA GLY A 74 -5.68 9.91 -13.92
C GLY A 74 -4.42 10.78 -13.84
N PHE A 75 -3.84 10.87 -12.65
CA PHE A 75 -2.58 11.56 -12.40
C PHE A 75 -1.60 10.67 -11.65
N LEU A 76 -0.31 10.90 -11.90
CA LEU A 76 0.77 10.56 -10.98
C LEU A 76 1.16 11.83 -10.24
N PHE A 77 1.21 11.80 -8.90
CA PHE A 77 1.54 12.97 -8.09
C PHE A 77 2.63 12.68 -7.06
N ARG A 78 3.23 13.75 -6.55
CA ARG A 78 4.11 13.73 -5.39
C ARG A 78 3.60 14.70 -4.33
N ILE A 79 3.67 14.29 -3.07
CA ILE A 79 3.31 15.12 -1.92
C ILE A 79 4.38 15.06 -0.85
N GLN A 80 4.80 16.22 -0.35
CA GLN A 80 5.73 16.30 0.77
C GLN A 80 5.01 16.21 2.11
N GLN A 81 5.74 15.83 3.16
CA GLN A 81 5.22 15.82 4.55
C GLN A 81 4.68 17.19 5.02
N SER A 82 5.09 18.28 4.37
CA SER A 82 4.58 19.63 4.61
C SER A 82 3.17 19.89 4.06
N GLY A 83 2.69 19.05 3.13
CA GLY A 83 1.49 19.26 2.32
C GLY A 83 1.76 19.84 0.93
N ARG A 84 3.02 20.09 0.56
CA ARG A 84 3.33 20.59 -0.79
C ARG A 84 3.07 19.50 -1.84
N PHE A 85 2.01 19.67 -2.61
CA PHE A 85 1.54 18.77 -3.66
C PHE A 85 2.08 19.19 -5.05
N LYS A 86 2.35 18.21 -5.90
CA LYS A 86 2.77 18.42 -7.30
C LYS A 86 2.31 17.26 -8.18
N ILE A 87 1.64 17.58 -9.29
CA ILE A 87 1.40 16.62 -10.38
C ILE A 87 2.73 16.35 -11.10
N LEU A 88 3.06 15.07 -11.25
CA LEU A 88 4.25 14.60 -11.95
C LEU A 88 3.94 14.21 -13.40
N HIS A 89 2.73 13.68 -13.64
CA HIS A 89 2.28 13.22 -14.95
C HIS A 89 0.75 13.24 -15.02
N GLU A 90 0.21 13.66 -16.16
CA GLU A 90 -1.21 13.54 -16.52
C GLU A 90 -1.32 12.50 -17.61
N PHE A 91 -2.13 11.47 -17.39
CA PHE A 91 -2.35 10.44 -18.38
C PHE A 91 -3.28 10.99 -19.47
N ALA A 92 -2.95 10.73 -20.73
CA ALA A 92 -3.65 11.24 -21.91
C ALA A 92 -4.19 10.11 -22.81
N GLY A 93 -4.31 8.90 -22.28
CA GLY A 93 -4.86 7.73 -22.97
C GLY A 93 -3.78 6.94 -23.71
N ALA A 94 -3.00 7.57 -24.61
CA ALA A 94 -1.95 6.86 -25.36
C ALA A 94 -0.86 6.24 -24.45
N ASP A 95 -0.65 6.86 -23.29
CA ASP A 95 0.24 6.46 -22.20
C ASP A 95 -0.48 5.73 -21.05
N GLY A 96 -1.74 5.34 -21.28
CA GLY A 96 -2.59 4.59 -20.36
C GLY A 96 -3.72 5.43 -19.75
N SER A 97 -4.64 4.76 -19.08
CA SER A 97 -5.68 5.41 -18.27
C SER A 97 -6.08 4.57 -17.06
N SER A 98 -6.56 5.26 -16.02
CA SER A 98 -6.94 4.70 -14.73
C SER A 98 -5.79 3.98 -14.03
N PRO A 99 -4.75 4.72 -13.58
CA PRO A 99 -3.72 4.16 -12.70
C PRO A 99 -4.34 3.82 -11.33
N GLN A 100 -4.15 2.57 -10.88
CA GLN A 100 -4.80 2.07 -9.65
C GLN A 100 -3.85 1.30 -8.71
N GLY A 101 -2.72 0.80 -9.21
CA GLY A 101 -1.74 0.12 -8.36
C GLY A 101 -0.83 1.11 -7.63
N GLU A 102 -0.41 0.76 -6.42
CA GLU A 102 0.70 1.46 -5.77
C GLU A 102 1.96 1.38 -6.66
N VAL A 103 2.70 2.49 -6.75
CA VAL A 103 3.86 2.59 -7.63
C VAL A 103 5.10 1.96 -7.00
N ALA A 104 6.05 1.49 -7.82
CA ALA A 104 7.37 1.11 -7.36
C ALA A 104 8.38 2.21 -7.69
N ILE A 105 9.29 2.52 -6.75
CA ILE A 105 10.35 3.51 -6.95
C ILE A 105 11.70 2.82 -6.80
N ASN A 106 12.58 2.96 -7.79
CA ASN A 106 13.94 2.42 -7.70
C ASN A 106 14.90 3.41 -7.02
N GLY A 107 16.09 2.93 -6.63
CA GLY A 107 17.11 3.77 -5.96
C GLY A 107 17.67 4.94 -6.79
N LYS A 108 17.27 5.08 -8.07
CA LYS A 108 17.61 6.20 -8.95
C LYS A 108 16.45 7.20 -9.11
N GLY A 109 15.33 6.98 -8.42
CA GLY A 109 14.13 7.83 -8.48
C GLY A 109 13.28 7.62 -9.74
N ALA A 110 13.44 6.50 -10.46
CA ALA A 110 12.49 6.14 -11.50
C ALA A 110 11.27 5.47 -10.87
N ILE A 111 10.09 5.88 -11.32
CA ILE A 111 8.78 5.43 -10.85
C ILE A 111 8.21 4.46 -11.87
N TYR A 112 7.68 3.34 -11.42
CA TYR A 112 7.02 2.32 -12.22
C TYR A 112 5.61 2.12 -11.70
N GLY A 113 4.65 1.93 -12.58
CA GLY A 113 3.27 1.69 -12.18
C GLY A 113 2.48 1.01 -13.29
N THR A 114 1.22 0.75 -12.98
CA THR A 114 0.27 0.16 -13.91
C THR A 114 -0.85 1.13 -14.24
N THR A 115 -1.43 0.99 -15.42
CA THR A 115 -2.73 1.57 -15.74
C THR A 115 -3.68 0.46 -16.13
N ARG A 116 -4.95 0.56 -15.72
CA ARG A 116 -5.95 -0.45 -16.02
C ARG A 116 -6.15 -0.60 -17.53
N PHE A 117 -6.13 0.50 -18.26
CA PHE A 117 -6.34 0.50 -19.71
C PHE A 117 -5.16 1.15 -20.44
N SER A 118 -4.92 0.72 -21.69
CA SER A 118 -3.88 1.27 -22.57
C SER A 118 -4.30 2.52 -23.34
N GLY A 119 -5.58 2.91 -23.24
CA GLY A 119 -6.19 4.10 -23.85
C GLY A 119 -6.03 4.26 -25.36
N THR A 120 -6.28 3.21 -26.16
CA THR A 120 -6.29 3.31 -27.63
C THR A 120 -7.60 3.86 -28.19
N ALA A 121 -7.51 4.69 -29.24
CA ALA A 121 -8.63 5.32 -29.95
C ALA A 121 -9.53 4.35 -30.74
N ASP A 122 -9.16 3.07 -30.86
CA ASP A 122 -9.71 2.17 -31.89
C ASP A 122 -10.74 1.14 -31.39
N GLY A 123 -11.37 1.35 -30.22
CA GLY A 123 -12.56 0.59 -29.81
C GLY A 123 -12.37 -0.92 -29.55
N GLY A 124 -11.17 -1.49 -29.68
CA GLY A 124 -10.81 -2.78 -29.12
C GLY A 124 -10.53 -2.64 -27.62
N CYS A 125 -10.96 -3.60 -26.79
CA CYS A 125 -10.79 -3.54 -25.33
C CYS A 125 -9.32 -3.29 -24.95
N GLY A 126 -8.98 -2.03 -24.67
CA GLY A 126 -7.60 -1.59 -24.44
C GLY A 126 -7.09 -2.11 -23.12
N CYS A 127 -6.47 -3.29 -23.14
CA CYS A 127 -5.81 -3.91 -22.00
C CYS A 127 -4.77 -2.95 -21.42
N GLY A 128 -4.43 -3.07 -20.13
CA GLY A 128 -3.57 -2.10 -19.46
C GLY A 128 -2.11 -2.13 -19.88
N LEU A 129 -1.30 -1.32 -19.20
CA LEU A 129 0.14 -1.26 -19.42
C LEU A 129 0.91 -1.14 -18.11
N VAL A 130 2.21 -1.43 -18.21
CA VAL A 130 3.22 -1.05 -17.23
C VAL A 130 3.99 0.13 -17.81
N TYR A 131 4.09 1.21 -17.04
CA TYR A 131 4.86 2.39 -17.42
C TYR A 131 6.09 2.58 -16.53
N LYS A 132 6.99 3.42 -17.02
CA LYS A 132 8.14 3.95 -16.30
C LYS A 132 8.19 5.45 -16.52
N ARG A 133 8.39 6.19 -15.43
CA ARG A 133 8.72 7.62 -15.45
C ARG A 133 10.08 7.84 -14.79
N GLY A 134 11.04 8.37 -15.53
CA GLY A 134 12.34 8.73 -14.99
C GLY A 134 12.29 9.98 -14.09
N PRO A 135 13.34 10.22 -13.30
CA PRO A 135 13.39 11.33 -12.35
C PRO A 135 13.35 12.71 -13.03
N LYS A 136 13.71 12.78 -14.32
CA LYS A 136 13.67 14.01 -15.13
C LYS A 136 12.32 14.23 -15.82
N GLY A 137 11.39 13.28 -15.72
CA GLY A 137 10.07 13.37 -16.34
C GLY A 137 9.95 12.68 -17.70
N ASP A 138 10.99 12.00 -18.17
CA ASP A 138 10.88 11.07 -19.28
C ASP A 138 9.87 9.97 -18.95
N PHE A 139 8.92 9.73 -19.84
CA PHE A 139 7.89 8.70 -19.68
C PHE A 139 8.00 7.68 -20.80
N SER A 140 7.88 6.41 -20.46
CA SER A 140 7.92 5.31 -21.42
C SER A 140 7.00 4.18 -21.00
N VAL A 141 6.34 3.56 -21.97
CA VAL A 141 5.62 2.31 -21.76
C VAL A 141 6.64 1.17 -21.76
N VAL A 142 6.64 0.37 -20.70
CA VAL A 142 7.53 -0.79 -20.54
C VAL A 142 6.90 -2.03 -21.18
N TYR A 143 5.60 -2.24 -20.96
CA TYR A 143 4.86 -3.38 -21.50
C TYR A 143 3.39 -3.04 -21.72
N ARG A 144 2.77 -3.58 -22.77
CA ARG A 144 1.33 -3.50 -23.03
C ARG A 144 0.74 -4.90 -23.01
N PHE A 145 -0.27 -5.08 -22.16
CA PHE A 145 -1.00 -6.34 -22.08
C PHE A 145 -1.84 -6.56 -23.33
N LYS A 146 -1.98 -7.82 -23.74
CA LYS A 146 -2.72 -8.18 -24.96
C LYS A 146 -4.13 -8.68 -24.66
N GLY A 147 -4.47 -8.91 -23.38
CA GLY A 147 -5.75 -9.50 -22.97
C GLY A 147 -5.80 -11.01 -23.15
N GLY A 148 -4.69 -11.60 -23.58
CA GLY A 148 -4.55 -13.01 -23.93
C GLY A 148 -3.99 -13.82 -22.78
N ALA A 149 -3.02 -14.68 -23.09
CA ALA A 149 -2.32 -15.49 -22.09
C ALA A 149 -1.59 -14.67 -21.02
N ASP A 150 -1.31 -13.39 -21.30
CA ASP A 150 -0.66 -12.43 -20.40
C ASP A 150 -1.63 -11.66 -19.50
N GLY A 151 -2.94 -11.90 -19.61
CA GLY A 151 -3.96 -11.13 -18.90
C GLY A 151 -4.25 -9.78 -19.58
N GLY A 152 -5.20 -9.03 -19.01
CA GLY A 152 -5.76 -7.81 -19.59
C GLY A 152 -5.64 -6.58 -18.71
N TYR A 153 -5.93 -6.67 -17.41
CA TYR A 153 -6.03 -5.48 -16.54
C TYR A 153 -5.05 -5.56 -15.36
N PRO A 154 -3.86 -4.94 -15.45
CA PRO A 154 -2.91 -4.89 -14.35
C PRO A 154 -3.36 -3.90 -13.27
N HIS A 155 -3.92 -4.42 -12.18
CA HIS A 155 -4.44 -3.62 -11.05
C HIS A 155 -3.47 -3.48 -9.87
N SER A 156 -2.54 -4.42 -9.74
CA SER A 156 -1.76 -4.58 -8.51
C SER A 156 -0.63 -3.57 -8.35
N ALA A 157 -0.25 -3.32 -7.10
CA ALA A 157 1.08 -2.80 -6.78
C ALA A 157 2.18 -3.63 -7.48
N LEU A 158 3.19 -2.95 -8.03
CA LEU A 158 4.34 -3.62 -8.62
C LEU A 158 5.41 -3.88 -7.57
N LEU A 159 5.92 -5.10 -7.53
CA LEU A 159 7.15 -5.42 -6.83
C LEU A 159 8.33 -5.21 -7.79
N LEU A 160 9.30 -4.38 -7.38
CA LEU A 160 10.56 -4.19 -8.09
C LEU A 160 11.70 -4.91 -7.35
N ASP A 161 12.37 -5.85 -8.02
CA ASP A 161 13.55 -6.52 -7.45
C ASP A 161 14.86 -5.77 -7.71
N GLY A 162 15.95 -6.24 -7.08
CA GLY A 162 17.27 -5.62 -7.22
C GLY A 162 17.90 -5.72 -8.62
N SER A 163 17.39 -6.60 -9.49
CA SER A 163 17.81 -6.68 -10.90
C SER A 163 17.11 -5.64 -11.78
N GLY A 164 16.04 -5.01 -11.26
CA GLY A 164 15.16 -4.12 -12.01
C GLY A 164 13.98 -4.83 -12.67
N ALA A 165 13.74 -6.11 -12.34
CA ALA A 165 12.57 -6.82 -12.83
C ALA A 165 11.33 -6.44 -12.01
N LEU A 166 10.20 -6.32 -12.70
CA LEU A 166 8.90 -5.99 -12.14
C LEU A 166 8.06 -7.25 -12.03
N TYR A 167 7.33 -7.40 -10.93
CA TYR A 167 6.39 -8.50 -10.71
C TYR A 167 5.04 -7.92 -10.30
N GLY A 168 3.97 -8.54 -10.75
CA GLY A 168 2.61 -8.11 -10.43
C GLY A 168 1.59 -9.13 -10.88
N SER A 169 0.33 -8.75 -10.78
CA SER A 169 -0.79 -9.52 -11.30
C SER A 169 -1.60 -8.72 -12.31
N ALA A 170 -2.18 -9.42 -13.27
CA ALA A 170 -3.12 -8.86 -14.24
C ALA A 170 -4.39 -9.70 -14.24
N GLU A 171 -5.54 -9.02 -14.14
CA GLU A 171 -6.85 -9.65 -14.26
C GLU A 171 -7.03 -10.18 -15.69
N GLY A 172 -7.75 -11.29 -15.82
CA GLY A 172 -8.17 -11.79 -17.11
C GLY A 172 -9.34 -10.98 -17.68
N LEU A 173 -9.66 -11.23 -18.95
CA LEU A 173 -10.89 -10.74 -19.55
C LEU A 173 -12.02 -11.72 -19.21
N SER A 174 -13.07 -11.26 -18.53
CA SER A 174 -14.20 -12.09 -18.10
C SER A 174 -14.70 -13.02 -19.21
N GLY A 175 -14.61 -14.34 -18.98
CA GLY A 175 -15.05 -15.38 -19.92
C GLY A 175 -14.12 -15.62 -21.13
N ILE A 176 -13.00 -14.92 -21.23
CA ILE A 176 -12.02 -15.04 -22.32
C ILE A 176 -10.68 -15.55 -21.79
N THR A 177 -10.12 -14.90 -20.77
CA THR A 177 -8.81 -15.24 -20.20
C THR A 177 -8.83 -15.23 -18.68
N ALA A 178 -7.97 -16.03 -18.07
CA ALA A 178 -7.81 -16.06 -16.63
C ALA A 178 -6.80 -15.00 -16.16
N ALA A 179 -6.88 -14.62 -14.89
CA ALA A 179 -5.88 -13.76 -14.28
C ALA A 179 -4.50 -14.43 -14.23
N VAL A 180 -3.45 -13.62 -14.16
CA VAL A 180 -2.06 -14.10 -14.13
C VAL A 180 -1.22 -13.41 -13.07
N VAL A 181 -0.14 -14.09 -12.67
CA VAL A 181 1.05 -13.45 -12.09
C VAL A 181 2.09 -13.34 -13.19
N PHE A 182 2.62 -12.14 -13.40
CA PHE A 182 3.62 -11.86 -14.43
C PHE A 182 4.95 -11.38 -13.84
N LYS A 183 5.99 -11.49 -14.65
CA LYS A 183 7.30 -10.86 -14.48
C LYS A 183 7.62 -10.07 -15.74
N ILE A 184 8.16 -8.87 -15.60
CA ILE A 184 8.75 -8.10 -16.71
C ILE A 184 10.22 -7.85 -16.39
N ALA A 185 11.11 -8.34 -17.26
CA ALA A 185 12.54 -8.10 -17.15
C ALA A 185 12.90 -6.64 -17.51
N PRO A 186 14.09 -6.15 -17.11
CA PRO A 186 14.52 -4.77 -17.40
C PRO A 186 14.55 -4.40 -18.90
N ASP A 187 14.63 -5.40 -19.78
CA ASP A 187 14.59 -5.23 -21.23
C ASP A 187 13.16 -5.17 -21.80
N GLY A 188 12.13 -5.28 -20.96
CA GLY A 188 10.72 -5.28 -21.34
C GLY A 188 10.14 -6.66 -21.65
N THR A 189 10.93 -7.73 -21.55
CA THR A 189 10.46 -9.10 -21.78
C THR A 189 9.49 -9.53 -20.67
N GLU A 190 8.25 -9.84 -21.04
CA GLU A 190 7.23 -10.37 -20.12
C GLU A 190 7.33 -11.89 -20.01
N THR A 191 7.00 -12.42 -18.84
CA THR A 191 6.87 -13.85 -18.57
C THR A 191 5.74 -14.09 -17.58
N VAL A 192 4.74 -14.85 -18.02
CA VAL A 192 3.68 -15.36 -17.16
C VAL A 192 4.26 -16.43 -16.23
N LEU A 193 4.23 -16.16 -14.93
CA LEU A 193 4.69 -17.07 -13.88
C LEU A 193 3.61 -18.04 -13.43
N HIS A 194 2.35 -17.62 -13.49
CA HIS A 194 1.20 -18.46 -13.18
C HIS A 194 -0.06 -17.93 -13.86
N THR A 195 -0.90 -18.84 -14.34
CA THR A 195 -2.26 -18.56 -14.81
C THR A 195 -3.24 -19.20 -13.85
N PHE A 196 -4.12 -18.38 -13.29
CA PHE A 196 -5.11 -18.77 -12.30
C PHE A 196 -6.25 -19.59 -12.92
N THR A 197 -6.95 -20.36 -12.08
CA THR A 197 -8.13 -21.15 -12.44
C THR A 197 -9.09 -21.11 -11.27
N ALA A 198 -10.39 -21.35 -11.47
CA ALA A 198 -11.36 -21.34 -10.37
C ALA A 198 -10.92 -22.17 -9.14
N ALA A 199 -10.26 -23.32 -9.35
CA ALA A 199 -9.75 -24.17 -8.28
C ALA A 199 -8.46 -23.65 -7.61
N THR A 200 -7.62 -22.92 -8.34
CA THR A 200 -6.34 -22.39 -7.81
C THR A 200 -6.45 -20.97 -7.27
N GLY A 201 -7.62 -20.33 -7.41
CA GLY A 201 -7.85 -18.93 -7.07
C GLY A 201 -8.25 -18.12 -8.30
N ASP A 202 -8.98 -17.03 -8.14
CA ASP A 202 -9.46 -16.17 -9.21
C ASP A 202 -9.60 -14.72 -8.71
N HIS A 203 -9.59 -13.75 -9.64
CA HIS A 203 -9.66 -12.31 -9.31
C HIS A 203 -8.61 -11.89 -8.26
N PRO A 204 -7.30 -11.83 -8.60
CA PRO A 204 -6.26 -11.26 -7.74
C PRO A 204 -6.38 -9.73 -7.64
N ASP A 205 -7.60 -9.19 -7.67
CA ASP A 205 -7.92 -7.77 -7.81
C ASP A 205 -7.15 -6.98 -6.75
N SER A 206 -6.33 -6.03 -7.23
CA SER A 206 -5.40 -5.21 -6.43
C SER A 206 -4.28 -5.96 -5.69
N SER A 207 -4.30 -7.31 -5.60
CA SER A 207 -3.32 -8.12 -4.88
C SER A 207 -1.96 -8.17 -5.56
N GLY A 208 -1.08 -7.22 -5.20
CA GLY A 208 0.35 -7.30 -5.54
C GLY A 208 1.05 -8.46 -4.83
N VAL A 209 2.20 -8.88 -5.37
CA VAL A 209 3.02 -9.96 -4.80
C VAL A 209 4.10 -9.40 -3.87
N VAL A 210 4.46 -10.17 -2.85
CA VAL A 210 5.70 -9.96 -2.07
C VAL A 210 6.67 -11.10 -2.34
N MET A 211 7.96 -10.82 -2.20
CA MET A 211 9.03 -11.80 -2.43
C MET A 211 9.86 -12.01 -1.17
N ASP A 212 10.14 -13.28 -0.84
CA ASP A 212 11.12 -13.60 0.19
C ASP A 212 12.56 -13.55 -0.33
N ALA A 213 13.54 -13.64 0.58
CA ALA A 213 14.96 -13.59 0.22
C ALA A 213 15.40 -14.77 -0.68
N ALA A 214 14.63 -15.85 -0.76
CA ALA A 214 14.90 -16.97 -1.65
C ALA A 214 14.29 -16.78 -3.05
N GLY A 215 13.55 -15.69 -3.29
CA GLY A 215 12.89 -15.38 -4.55
C GLY A 215 11.50 -16.01 -4.71
N ALA A 216 10.93 -16.57 -3.65
CA ALA A 216 9.56 -17.07 -3.69
C ALA A 216 8.57 -15.91 -3.59
N LEU A 217 7.56 -15.91 -4.46
CA LEU A 217 6.49 -14.93 -4.46
C LEU A 217 5.31 -15.42 -3.63
N TYR A 218 4.64 -14.49 -2.95
CA TYR A 218 3.42 -14.73 -2.17
C TYR A 218 2.38 -13.69 -2.54
N GLY A 219 1.12 -14.11 -2.56
CA GLY A 219 0.01 -13.23 -2.87
C GLY A 219 -1.32 -13.87 -2.48
N THR A 220 -2.40 -13.19 -2.83
CA THR A 220 -3.76 -13.66 -2.59
C THR A 220 -4.61 -13.55 -3.85
N THR A 221 -5.71 -14.30 -3.86
CA THR A 221 -6.82 -14.10 -4.79
C THR A 221 -8.08 -13.84 -3.99
N SER A 222 -8.94 -12.94 -4.46
CA SER A 222 -10.18 -12.59 -3.76
C SER A 222 -11.29 -13.62 -3.94
N ARG A 223 -11.18 -14.46 -4.97
CA ARG A 223 -12.14 -15.53 -5.30
C ARG A 223 -11.42 -16.83 -5.62
N GLY A 224 -12.20 -17.88 -5.86
CA GLY A 224 -11.72 -19.22 -6.21
C GLY A 224 -11.26 -20.02 -5.00
N GLY A 225 -10.55 -21.12 -5.24
CA GLY A 225 -10.24 -22.11 -4.20
C GLY A 225 -11.43 -23.02 -3.88
N ASP A 226 -11.26 -23.93 -2.92
CA ASP A 226 -12.22 -24.99 -2.58
C ASP A 226 -13.62 -24.49 -2.22
N PHE A 227 -13.74 -23.28 -1.69
CA PHE A 227 -15.02 -22.67 -1.27
C PHE A 227 -15.43 -21.46 -2.10
N GLY A 228 -14.57 -20.99 -3.01
CA GLY A 228 -14.82 -19.79 -3.82
C GLY A 228 -14.46 -18.46 -3.14
N ASP A 229 -14.07 -18.47 -1.87
CA ASP A 229 -13.83 -17.28 -1.04
C ASP A 229 -12.37 -16.76 -1.09
N GLY A 230 -11.56 -17.29 -2.00
CA GLY A 230 -10.18 -16.85 -2.22
C GLY A 230 -9.11 -17.77 -1.63
N VAL A 231 -7.84 -17.49 -1.97
CA VAL A 231 -6.69 -18.23 -1.44
C VAL A 231 -5.53 -17.32 -1.05
N VAL A 232 -4.65 -17.82 -0.18
CA VAL A 232 -3.25 -17.36 -0.07
C VAL A 232 -2.38 -18.35 -0.82
N TYR A 233 -1.46 -17.86 -1.66
CA TYR A 233 -0.62 -18.73 -2.47
C TYR A 233 0.87 -18.38 -2.38
N LYS A 234 1.69 -19.32 -2.85
CA LYS A 234 3.13 -19.21 -3.03
C LYS A 234 3.52 -19.68 -4.43
N ILE A 235 4.42 -18.95 -5.09
CA ILE A 235 5.13 -19.38 -6.30
C ILE A 235 6.61 -19.47 -5.98
N SER A 236 7.19 -20.68 -6.07
CA SER A 236 8.63 -20.85 -5.88
C SER A 236 9.44 -20.19 -7.01
N PRO A 237 10.74 -19.91 -6.83
CA PRO A 237 11.60 -19.40 -7.90
C PRO A 237 11.64 -20.29 -9.15
N LYS A 238 11.30 -21.58 -9.02
CA LYS A 238 11.22 -22.54 -10.12
C LYS A 238 9.82 -22.62 -10.76
N GLY A 239 8.91 -21.71 -10.41
CA GLY A 239 7.55 -21.64 -10.97
C GLY A 239 6.53 -22.58 -10.31
N LYS A 240 6.90 -23.40 -9.32
CA LYS A 240 5.91 -24.24 -8.60
C LYS A 240 4.92 -23.38 -7.81
N TYR A 241 3.65 -23.42 -8.21
CA TYR A 241 2.52 -22.85 -7.48
C TYR A 241 2.09 -23.76 -6.31
N THR A 242 1.68 -23.16 -5.20
CA THR A 242 1.17 -23.88 -4.02
C THR A 242 0.16 -23.00 -3.29
N VAL A 243 -1.04 -23.51 -3.06
CA VAL A 243 -2.00 -22.87 -2.16
C VAL A 243 -1.57 -23.12 -0.72
N LEU A 244 -1.49 -22.06 0.07
CA LEU A 244 -1.14 -22.09 1.50
C LEU A 244 -2.38 -22.12 2.40
N HIS A 245 -3.49 -21.51 1.95
CA HIS A 245 -4.76 -21.49 2.65
C HIS A 245 -5.91 -21.28 1.67
N HIS A 246 -6.99 -22.03 1.85
CA HIS A 246 -8.28 -21.81 1.19
C HIS A 246 -9.22 -21.17 2.21
N PHE A 247 -9.73 -19.98 1.88
CA PHE A 247 -10.69 -19.30 2.73
C PHE A 247 -12.08 -19.93 2.60
N ALA A 248 -12.85 -19.91 3.70
CA ALA A 248 -14.20 -20.46 3.78
C ALA A 248 -15.23 -19.52 4.46
N GLY A 249 -14.85 -18.26 4.73
CA GLY A 249 -15.76 -17.20 5.21
C GLY A 249 -16.34 -17.31 6.62
N GLY A 250 -16.09 -18.41 7.34
CA GLY A 250 -16.69 -18.66 8.65
C GLY A 250 -16.17 -17.79 9.81
N PRO A 251 -16.73 -17.92 11.04
CA PRO A 251 -16.35 -17.11 12.21
C PRO A 251 -14.87 -17.17 12.62
N GLY A 252 -14.17 -18.27 12.27
CA GLY A 252 -12.74 -18.47 12.51
C GLY A 252 -11.88 -18.30 11.26
N ASP A 253 -12.43 -17.72 10.19
CA ASP A 253 -11.77 -17.56 8.90
C ASP A 253 -12.18 -16.24 8.22
N GLY A 254 -11.51 -15.90 7.12
CA GLY A 254 -11.84 -14.75 6.29
C GLY A 254 -12.56 -15.15 5.00
N ASP A 255 -13.04 -14.15 4.26
CA ASP A 255 -13.60 -14.26 2.90
C ASP A 255 -13.21 -13.01 2.10
N GLY A 256 -12.76 -13.21 0.86
CA GLY A 256 -12.37 -12.15 -0.05
C GLY A 256 -11.10 -11.42 0.40
N PRO A 257 -9.92 -12.08 0.39
CA PRO A 257 -8.64 -11.41 0.54
C PRO A 257 -8.52 -10.21 -0.42
N SER A 258 -7.96 -9.08 0.05
CA SER A 258 -8.01 -7.82 -0.72
C SER A 258 -6.72 -7.50 -1.48
N ASP A 259 -5.64 -7.09 -0.80
CA ASP A 259 -4.42 -6.57 -1.46
C ASP A 259 -3.18 -7.39 -1.08
N GLY A 260 -3.22 -8.70 -1.28
CA GLY A 260 -2.07 -9.56 -1.00
C GLY A 260 -1.73 -9.71 0.50
N VAL A 261 -0.44 -9.93 0.76
CA VAL A 261 0.10 -10.16 2.10
C VAL A 261 1.35 -9.33 2.36
N THR A 262 1.59 -9.06 3.63
CA THR A 262 2.85 -8.54 4.17
C THR A 262 3.70 -9.70 4.66
N LEU A 263 4.89 -9.84 4.09
CA LEU A 263 5.92 -10.75 4.61
C LEU A 263 6.62 -10.05 5.79
N ALA A 264 6.27 -10.47 7.00
CA ALA A 264 6.79 -9.85 8.21
C ALA A 264 8.20 -10.33 8.57
N GLN A 265 8.87 -9.56 9.43
CA GLN A 265 10.22 -9.87 9.94
C GLN A 265 10.32 -11.21 10.68
N ASP A 266 9.20 -11.71 11.23
CA ASP A 266 9.14 -13.04 11.89
C ASP A 266 8.99 -14.20 10.89
N GLY A 267 9.03 -13.93 9.58
CA GLY A 267 8.85 -14.90 8.50
C GLY A 267 7.40 -15.34 8.30
N SER A 268 6.43 -14.68 8.94
CA SER A 268 5.01 -14.95 8.75
C SER A 268 4.41 -14.05 7.67
N LEU A 269 3.34 -14.52 7.04
CA LEU A 269 2.50 -13.74 6.16
C LEU A 269 1.34 -13.17 6.98
N TYR A 270 1.09 -11.87 6.86
CA TYR A 270 -0.11 -11.22 7.40
C TYR A 270 -0.89 -10.60 6.26
N GLY A 271 -2.21 -10.75 6.29
CA GLY A 271 -3.09 -10.14 5.29
C GLY A 271 -4.45 -9.83 5.89
N THR A 272 -5.30 -9.25 5.07
CA THR A 272 -6.68 -8.95 5.45
C THR A 272 -7.67 -9.59 4.49
N THR A 273 -8.85 -9.89 4.99
CA THR A 273 -10.01 -10.27 4.18
C THR A 273 -11.12 -9.27 4.37
N LYS A 274 -11.84 -8.94 3.30
CA LYS A 274 -12.93 -7.96 3.34
C LYS A 274 -14.08 -8.47 4.21
N PHE A 275 -14.41 -9.75 4.10
CA PHE A 275 -15.50 -10.39 4.81
C PHE A 275 -15.01 -11.57 5.68
N GLY A 276 -15.95 -12.26 6.31
CA GLY A 276 -15.69 -13.31 7.29
C GLY A 276 -15.45 -12.77 8.69
N GLY A 277 -14.93 -13.64 9.57
CA GLY A 277 -14.81 -13.39 11.01
C GLY A 277 -16.16 -13.46 11.72
N SER A 278 -16.12 -13.45 13.05
CA SER A 278 -17.30 -13.65 13.91
C SER A 278 -18.47 -12.68 13.66
N SER A 279 -18.17 -11.50 13.11
CA SER A 279 -19.14 -10.43 12.87
C SER A 279 -19.31 -10.11 11.38
N GLY A 280 -18.69 -10.87 10.48
CA GLY A 280 -18.73 -10.63 9.03
C GLY A 280 -17.99 -9.36 8.56
N GLY A 281 -17.27 -8.68 9.45
CA GLY A 281 -16.60 -7.41 9.18
C GLY A 281 -15.22 -7.54 8.53
N GLY A 282 -14.74 -8.76 8.30
CA GLY A 282 -13.38 -9.04 7.83
C GLY A 282 -12.41 -9.43 8.95
N VAL A 283 -11.25 -9.95 8.58
CA VAL A 283 -10.20 -10.32 9.54
C VAL A 283 -8.82 -9.78 9.15
N VAL A 284 -7.94 -9.64 10.14
CA VAL A 284 -6.49 -9.75 9.93
C VAL A 284 -6.09 -11.18 10.24
N PHE A 285 -5.50 -11.87 9.26
CA PHE A 285 -5.02 -13.23 9.40
C PHE A 285 -3.49 -13.30 9.46
N LYS A 286 -2.99 -14.45 9.92
CA LYS A 286 -1.57 -14.82 9.93
C LYS A 286 -1.40 -16.23 9.38
N ILE A 287 -0.44 -16.43 8.49
CA ILE A 287 0.15 -17.74 8.18
C ILE A 287 1.59 -17.71 8.68
N ASN A 288 1.88 -18.50 9.72
CA ASN A 288 3.24 -18.53 10.28
C ASN A 288 4.23 -19.25 9.34
N ALA A 289 5.53 -19.17 9.66
CA ALA A 289 6.59 -19.84 8.87
C ALA A 289 6.45 -21.37 8.75
N LYS A 290 5.62 -22.02 9.56
CA LYS A 290 5.29 -23.45 9.47
C LYS A 290 4.04 -23.73 8.63
N GLY A 291 3.44 -22.72 8.02
CA GLY A 291 2.23 -22.82 7.20
C GLY A 291 0.92 -22.87 8.00
N ARG A 292 0.93 -22.57 9.31
CA ARG A 292 -0.30 -22.59 10.11
C ARG A 292 -1.04 -21.25 10.01
N TYR A 293 -2.27 -21.32 9.52
CA TYR A 293 -3.23 -20.21 9.49
C TYR A 293 -3.83 -19.92 10.87
N SER A 294 -4.15 -18.66 11.13
CA SER A 294 -4.94 -18.19 12.28
C SER A 294 -5.48 -16.78 12.05
N VAL A 295 -6.68 -16.49 12.56
CA VAL A 295 -7.19 -15.13 12.72
C VAL A 295 -6.50 -14.44 13.90
N VAL A 296 -5.93 -13.26 13.66
CA VAL A 296 -5.27 -12.42 14.68
C VAL A 296 -6.24 -11.38 15.24
N HIS A 297 -7.13 -10.87 14.39
CA HIS A 297 -8.18 -9.93 14.76
C HIS A 297 -9.39 -10.09 13.84
N ALA A 298 -10.60 -10.01 14.41
CA ALA A 298 -11.85 -9.95 13.68
C ALA A 298 -12.49 -8.58 13.87
N PHE A 299 -12.88 -7.97 12.77
CA PHE A 299 -13.44 -6.62 12.71
C PHE A 299 -14.96 -6.63 12.96
N GLU A 300 -15.45 -5.57 13.58
CA GLU A 300 -16.87 -5.32 13.87
C GLU A 300 -17.18 -3.82 13.80
N SER A 301 -18.46 -3.46 13.73
CA SER A 301 -18.90 -2.06 13.51
C SER A 301 -18.23 -1.04 14.45
N SER A 302 -17.97 -1.41 15.70
CA SER A 302 -17.38 -0.54 16.73
C SER A 302 -15.88 -0.22 16.49
N ASN A 303 -15.16 -1.12 15.81
CA ASN A 303 -13.72 -1.11 15.73
C ASN A 303 -13.19 -1.05 14.28
N GLY A 304 -14.05 -1.16 13.27
CA GLY A 304 -13.73 -1.08 11.85
C GLY A 304 -14.39 -2.21 11.07
N ARG A 305 -14.57 -2.08 9.76
CA ARG A 305 -15.10 -3.13 8.87
C ARG A 305 -14.56 -2.97 7.45
N PHE A 306 -14.47 -4.09 6.75
CA PHE A 306 -14.02 -4.16 5.36
C PHE A 306 -12.59 -3.59 5.22
N PRO A 307 -11.59 -4.23 5.83
CA PRO A 307 -10.20 -3.90 5.53
C PRO A 307 -9.94 -4.18 4.06
N ILE A 308 -9.35 -3.22 3.35
CA ILE A 308 -9.20 -3.26 1.89
C ILE A 308 -7.75 -3.41 1.41
N ALA A 309 -6.78 -3.35 2.33
CA ALA A 309 -5.36 -3.40 1.97
C ALA A 309 -4.53 -4.24 2.95
N ARG A 310 -3.40 -4.77 2.49
CA ARG A 310 -2.46 -5.49 3.37
C ARG A 310 -1.97 -4.57 4.49
N PRO A 311 -1.81 -5.08 5.73
CA PRO A 311 -1.31 -4.26 6.82
C PRO A 311 0.19 -4.03 6.68
N PHE A 312 0.64 -2.78 6.78
CA PHE A 312 2.05 -2.42 6.84
C PHE A 312 2.66 -2.82 8.19
N GLN A 313 3.83 -3.47 8.19
CA GLN A 313 4.57 -3.72 9.43
C GLN A 313 5.50 -2.55 9.74
N GLY A 314 5.25 -1.83 10.83
CA GLY A 314 6.12 -0.77 11.31
C GLY A 314 7.42 -1.29 11.94
N SER A 315 8.37 -0.38 12.18
CA SER A 315 9.66 -0.68 12.82
C SER A 315 9.53 -1.17 14.27
N ASP A 316 8.40 -0.88 14.93
CA ASP A 316 8.05 -1.42 16.24
C ASP A 316 7.48 -2.85 16.18
N GLY A 317 7.40 -3.44 14.99
CA GLY A 317 6.89 -4.78 14.74
C GLY A 317 5.37 -4.88 14.73
N ALA A 318 4.64 -3.79 15.02
CA ALA A 318 3.19 -3.78 14.93
C ALA A 318 2.72 -3.65 13.48
N LEU A 319 1.49 -4.10 13.24
CA LEU A 319 0.79 -4.01 11.98
C LEU A 319 -0.11 -2.78 11.99
N TYR A 320 -0.09 -2.02 10.91
CA TYR A 320 -0.86 -0.81 10.71
C TYR A 320 -1.68 -0.94 9.44
N GLY A 321 -2.93 -0.51 9.50
CA GLY A 321 -3.81 -0.62 8.34
C GLY A 321 -5.04 0.24 8.50
N THR A 322 -5.94 0.06 7.54
CA THR A 322 -7.18 0.81 7.44
C THR A 322 -8.36 -0.13 7.24
N THR A 323 -9.53 0.33 7.66
CA THR A 323 -10.81 -0.26 7.27
C THR A 323 -11.62 0.81 6.54
N SER A 324 -12.29 0.46 5.45
CA SER A 324 -13.05 1.45 4.68
C SER A 324 -14.33 1.87 5.39
N GLN A 325 -14.85 1.03 6.28
CA GLN A 325 -16.06 1.31 7.06
C GLN A 325 -15.86 1.01 8.55
N GLY A 326 -16.89 1.30 9.36
CA GLY A 326 -16.94 1.11 10.81
C GLY A 326 -16.29 2.23 11.60
N GLY A 327 -16.13 2.00 12.91
CA GLY A 327 -15.37 2.84 13.82
C GLY A 327 -16.11 4.03 14.43
N GLY A 328 -17.30 4.39 13.95
CA GLY A 328 -18.05 5.55 14.45
C GLY A 328 -19.42 5.70 13.81
N SER A 329 -20.12 6.79 14.10
CA SER A 329 -21.51 7.03 13.70
C SER A 329 -21.71 7.27 12.20
N CYS A 330 -20.67 7.68 11.47
CA CYS A 330 -20.73 7.89 10.02
C CYS A 330 -20.26 6.69 9.20
N ASP A 331 -19.85 5.60 9.86
CA ASP A 331 -19.33 4.38 9.21
C ASP A 331 -18.16 4.67 8.24
N CYS A 332 -17.36 5.71 8.54
CA CYS A 332 -16.39 6.27 7.62
C CYS A 332 -15.04 5.52 7.58
N GLY A 333 -14.84 4.50 8.42
CA GLY A 333 -13.59 3.76 8.49
C GLY A 333 -12.66 4.19 9.64
N VAL A 334 -11.61 3.40 9.84
CA VAL A 334 -10.57 3.68 10.84
C VAL A 334 -9.17 3.46 10.28
N ALA A 335 -8.19 4.14 10.86
CA ALA A 335 -6.80 3.71 10.85
C ALA A 335 -6.52 2.97 12.17
N PHE A 336 -5.86 1.81 12.09
CA PHE A 336 -5.64 0.94 13.24
C PHE A 336 -4.19 0.52 13.41
N LYS A 337 -3.88 0.10 14.64
CA LYS A 337 -2.65 -0.59 15.05
C LYS A 337 -3.03 -1.94 15.64
N LEU A 338 -2.31 -2.99 15.25
CA LEU A 338 -2.47 -4.34 15.73
C LEU A 338 -1.09 -4.92 16.05
N THR A 339 -0.84 -5.27 17.31
CA THR A 339 0.37 -6.02 17.63
C THR A 339 0.26 -7.44 17.08
N GLN A 340 1.38 -8.08 16.76
CA GLN A 340 1.40 -9.48 16.29
C GLN A 340 0.82 -10.49 17.30
N LYS A 341 0.62 -10.08 18.56
CA LYS A 341 -0.04 -10.86 19.62
C LYS A 341 -1.54 -10.61 19.72
N GLY A 342 -2.14 -9.83 18.82
CA GLY A 342 -3.59 -9.58 18.76
C GLY A 342 -4.09 -8.37 19.54
N ARG A 343 -3.21 -7.58 20.20
CA ARG A 343 -3.64 -6.32 20.85
C ARG A 343 -3.96 -5.28 19.79
N TYR A 344 -5.25 -4.95 19.66
CA TYR A 344 -5.79 -3.99 18.72
C TYR A 344 -5.97 -2.59 19.33
N SER A 345 -5.80 -1.55 18.53
CA SER A 345 -6.06 -0.15 18.91
C SER A 345 -6.47 0.64 17.68
N VAL A 346 -7.52 1.45 17.80
CA VAL A 346 -7.86 2.44 16.77
C VAL A 346 -6.99 3.67 16.98
N LEU A 347 -6.23 4.04 15.94
CA LEU A 347 -5.39 5.23 15.94
C LEU A 347 -6.18 6.48 15.53
N HIS A 348 -7.07 6.33 14.55
CA HIS A 348 -7.89 7.43 14.05
C HIS A 348 -9.25 6.91 13.59
N ARG A 349 -10.30 7.69 13.88
CA ARG A 349 -11.66 7.46 13.39
C ARG A 349 -11.99 8.56 12.41
N PHE A 350 -12.28 8.18 11.18
CA PHE A 350 -12.63 9.13 10.14
C PHE A 350 -14.04 9.70 10.38
N THR A 351 -14.24 10.97 10.04
CA THR A 351 -15.50 11.70 10.30
C THR A 351 -16.13 12.28 9.04
N ALA A 352 -15.66 11.87 7.86
CA ALA A 352 -15.96 12.43 6.54
C ALA A 352 -15.43 13.86 6.35
N ASN A 353 -15.87 14.82 7.18
CA ASN A 353 -15.48 16.21 7.08
C ASN A 353 -14.78 16.70 8.36
N PRO A 354 -13.56 17.28 8.27
CA PRO A 354 -12.79 17.57 7.05
C PRO A 354 -11.85 16.44 6.61
N ASP A 355 -11.79 15.32 7.35
CA ASP A 355 -10.68 14.38 7.31
C ASP A 355 -10.79 13.24 6.30
N GLY A 356 -11.91 13.14 5.59
CA GLY A 356 -12.17 12.08 4.63
C GLY A 356 -13.01 10.93 5.18
N ARG A 357 -13.50 10.08 4.27
CA ARG A 357 -14.16 8.80 4.59
C ARG A 357 -13.73 7.74 3.58
N GLU A 358 -13.90 6.49 3.95
CA GLU A 358 -13.46 5.33 3.18
C GLU A 358 -11.97 5.43 2.87
N PRO A 359 -11.09 5.26 3.88
CA PRO A 359 -9.68 5.01 3.65
C PRO A 359 -9.51 3.98 2.53
N ALA A 360 -8.63 4.29 1.57
CA ALA A 360 -8.70 3.71 0.24
C ALA A 360 -7.59 2.68 -0.07
N ALA A 361 -6.54 2.63 0.75
CA ALA A 361 -5.44 1.70 0.59
C ALA A 361 -4.65 1.50 1.90
N GLY A 362 -3.54 0.77 1.79
CA GLY A 362 -2.58 0.56 2.88
C GLY A 362 -1.91 1.85 3.32
N LEU A 363 -1.34 1.83 4.53
CA LEU A 363 -0.62 2.97 5.09
C LEU A 363 0.86 2.89 4.77
N ALA A 364 1.44 4.03 4.42
CA ALA A 364 2.88 4.22 4.27
C ALA A 364 3.44 4.89 5.53
N ALA A 365 4.71 4.62 5.87
CA ALA A 365 5.35 5.25 7.02
C ALA A 365 6.55 6.12 6.61
N ASP A 366 6.74 7.25 7.29
CA ASP A 366 8.02 7.96 7.27
C ASP A 366 9.04 7.31 8.22
N ALA A 367 10.29 7.77 8.16
CA ALA A 367 11.37 7.29 9.02
C ALA A 367 11.14 7.54 10.53
N LYS A 368 10.16 8.38 10.90
CA LYS A 368 9.77 8.66 12.29
C LYS A 368 8.57 7.83 12.73
N GLY A 369 8.05 6.95 11.88
CA GLY A 369 6.88 6.11 12.18
C GLY A 369 5.54 6.83 12.04
N ARG A 370 5.50 8.02 11.43
CA ARG A 370 4.21 8.65 11.10
C ARG A 370 3.62 7.96 9.90
N LEU A 371 2.31 7.75 9.94
CA LEU A 371 1.58 6.99 8.94
C LEU A 371 0.88 7.96 7.98
N TYR A 372 0.86 7.60 6.70
CA TYR A 372 0.30 8.38 5.62
C TYR A 372 -0.62 7.49 4.80
N GLY A 373 -1.76 8.04 4.37
CA GLY A 373 -2.73 7.29 3.59
C GLY A 373 -3.68 8.21 2.84
N THR A 374 -4.63 7.57 2.16
CA THR A 374 -5.59 8.22 1.28
C THR A 374 -7.03 7.82 1.64
N THR A 375 -7.98 8.69 1.33
CA THR A 375 -9.43 8.40 1.44
C THR A 375 -10.10 8.56 0.08
N HIS A 376 -11.10 7.74 -0.25
CA HIS A 376 -11.83 7.86 -1.51
C HIS A 376 -12.63 9.18 -1.59
N PHE A 377 -13.17 9.62 -0.45
CA PHE A 377 -14.05 10.77 -0.37
C PHE A 377 -13.66 11.73 0.76
N GLY A 378 -14.35 12.87 0.81
CA GLY A 378 -14.13 14.01 1.69
C GLY A 378 -13.13 15.02 1.12
N GLY A 379 -12.66 15.92 1.98
CA GLY A 379 -11.95 17.14 1.55
C GLY A 379 -12.90 18.19 0.97
N THR A 380 -12.35 19.26 0.39
CA THR A 380 -13.11 20.44 -0.05
C THR A 380 -14.07 20.19 -1.20
N SER A 381 -13.88 19.11 -1.96
CA SER A 381 -14.69 18.77 -3.14
C SER A 381 -15.21 17.33 -3.13
N ASP A 382 -15.16 16.66 -1.97
CA ASP A 382 -15.55 15.26 -1.79
C ASP A 382 -14.79 14.26 -2.71
N ARG A 383 -13.55 14.60 -3.09
CA ARG A 383 -12.72 13.82 -4.03
C ARG A 383 -11.58 13.04 -3.36
N GLY A 384 -11.59 13.02 -2.04
CA GLY A 384 -10.60 12.31 -1.25
C GLY A 384 -9.54 13.24 -0.66
N THR A 385 -8.76 12.68 0.26
CA THR A 385 -7.71 13.40 0.97
C THR A 385 -6.43 12.58 1.01
N VAL A 386 -5.30 13.26 1.18
CA VAL A 386 -4.09 12.65 1.76
C VAL A 386 -4.02 13.04 3.23
N PHE A 387 -3.96 12.07 4.11
CA PHE A 387 -3.88 12.28 5.55
C PHE A 387 -2.57 11.75 6.13
N ARG A 388 -2.25 12.24 7.33
CA ARG A 388 -1.18 11.74 8.19
C ARG A 388 -1.74 11.43 9.57
N VAL A 389 -1.41 10.27 10.12
CA VAL A 389 -1.68 9.87 11.52
C VAL A 389 -0.36 9.67 12.26
N ILE A 390 -0.26 10.23 13.45
CA ILE A 390 0.83 9.97 14.41
C ILE A 390 0.30 8.96 15.42
N PRO A 391 0.84 7.72 15.47
CA PRO A 391 0.35 6.64 16.31
C PRO A 391 0.52 6.85 17.82
#